data_AF-A0A7S1B125-F1
#
_entry.id   AF-A0A7S1B125-F1
#
_cell.length_a   1.000
_cell.length_b   1.000
_cell.length_c   1.000
_cell.angle_alpha   90.00
_cell.angle_beta   90.00
_cell.angle_gamma   90.00
#
_symmetry.space_group_name_H-M   'P 1'
#
loop_
_entity.id
_entity.type
_entity.pdbx_description
1 polymer ?
#
loop_
_entity_poly.entity_id
_entity_poly.type
_entity_poly.pdbx_seq_one_letter_code
_entity_poly.pdbx_strand_id
1 'polypeptide(L)'
;MNDNSNAGKMRVAVSGGGPAGMAVAIGFAQQGHDVVVLEYLESPAIRGTVNRDRSYPLDVTARGMKALGDIGCVDQGGAVRRCTLPFYDHGDHTNPGLLGTRDDIVLGLLGHIQASQSQWPGSITIHFNVSVVGVDLAQRTVSTDPSVTNDPFDLICACDGKASVVRDSAAQQFPGLVVTPREDEIMLYKTFNLDRCESADNDIPSGWLIHEGPCLFARMPSGGALGLCPVWDPTDATPLRSYVPPRFMSYITPEEEAAFLTRPVNRPSVGFVASRLTAGCVVLIGD
;
A
#
# COMPACT_ATOMS: atom_id res chain seq x y z
N MET A 1 11.87 -23.72 -25.32
CA MET A 1 10.90 -23.21 -24.32
C MET A 1 10.79 -24.30 -23.28
N ASN A 2 11.42 -24.12 -22.13
CA ASN A 2 11.59 -25.17 -21.14
C ASN A 2 10.28 -25.39 -20.37
N ASP A 3 9.90 -26.66 -20.35
CA ASP A 3 8.78 -27.26 -19.65
C ASP A 3 9.02 -27.16 -18.13
N ASN A 4 8.45 -26.13 -17.50
CA ASN A 4 8.50 -25.91 -16.04
C ASN A 4 7.16 -26.30 -15.38
N SER A 5 6.40 -27.19 -16.01
CA SER A 5 4.98 -27.49 -15.73
C SER A 5 4.73 -28.40 -14.52
N ASN A 6 5.67 -28.52 -13.59
CA ASN A 6 5.48 -29.44 -12.45
C ASN A 6 6.02 -28.94 -11.09
N ALA A 7 6.05 -27.62 -10.88
CA ALA A 7 5.92 -27.14 -9.51
C ALA A 7 4.47 -27.42 -9.09
N GLY A 8 4.27 -28.39 -8.20
CA GLY A 8 2.92 -28.74 -7.73
C GLY A 8 2.17 -27.52 -7.18
N LYS A 9 0.84 -27.61 -7.16
CA LYS A 9 -0.01 -26.60 -6.53
C LYS A 9 0.46 -26.35 -5.08
N MET A 10 0.70 -25.08 -4.76
CA MET A 10 1.18 -24.67 -3.43
C MET A 10 0.06 -23.96 -2.70
N ARG A 11 0.10 -24.01 -1.36
CA ARG A 11 -0.67 -23.14 -0.49
C ARG A 11 0.21 -22.01 0.01
N VAL A 12 -0.13 -20.77 -0.33
CA VAL A 12 0.65 -19.58 -0.05
C VAL A 12 -0.08 -18.68 0.94
N ALA A 13 0.58 -18.29 2.03
CA ALA A 13 0.09 -17.22 2.90
C ALA A 13 0.68 -15.88 2.46
N VAL A 14 -0.11 -14.82 2.48
CA VAL A 14 0.33 -13.44 2.28
C VAL A 14 -0.07 -12.63 3.51
N SER A 15 0.91 -12.19 4.30
CA SER A 15 0.67 -11.27 5.42
C SER A 15 0.65 -9.85 4.87
N GLY A 16 -0.48 -9.15 4.98
CA GLY A 16 -0.70 -7.80 4.47
C GLY A 16 -1.43 -7.75 3.12
N GLY A 17 -2.60 -7.11 3.09
CA GLY A 17 -3.44 -6.85 1.91
C GLY A 17 -3.19 -5.49 1.27
N GLY A 18 -1.96 -4.96 1.38
CA GLY A 18 -1.53 -3.76 0.65
C GLY A 18 -1.26 -4.03 -0.84
N PRO A 19 -0.85 -3.00 -1.61
CA PRO A 19 -0.59 -3.15 -3.05
C PRO A 19 0.39 -4.29 -3.38
N ALA A 20 1.49 -4.41 -2.63
CA ALA A 20 2.47 -5.49 -2.83
C ALA A 20 1.88 -6.87 -2.54
N GLY A 21 1.22 -7.06 -1.39
CA GLY A 21 0.61 -8.34 -1.03
C GLY A 21 -0.49 -8.77 -1.99
N MET A 22 -1.31 -7.83 -2.45
CA MET A 22 -2.35 -8.10 -3.45
C MET A 22 -1.75 -8.47 -4.82
N ALA A 23 -0.68 -7.79 -5.25
CA ALA A 23 0.02 -8.14 -6.49
C ALA A 23 0.66 -9.53 -6.41
N VAL A 24 1.26 -9.88 -5.28
CA VAL A 24 1.82 -11.22 -5.01
C VAL A 24 0.72 -12.28 -5.08
N ALA A 25 -0.43 -12.02 -4.45
CA ALA A 25 -1.54 -12.96 -4.44
C ALA A 25 -2.09 -13.23 -5.85
N ILE A 26 -2.25 -12.18 -6.67
CA ILE A 26 -2.66 -12.31 -8.07
C ILE A 26 -1.64 -13.12 -8.86
N GLY A 27 -0.34 -12.80 -8.73
CA GLY A 27 0.72 -13.51 -9.43
C GLY A 27 0.77 -15.01 -9.11
N PHE A 28 0.59 -15.41 -7.85
CA PHE A 28 0.53 -16.82 -7.45
C PHE A 28 -0.74 -17.52 -7.91
N ALA A 29 -1.90 -16.86 -7.84
CA ALA A 29 -3.15 -17.46 -8.32
C ALA A 29 -3.14 -17.68 -9.85
N GLN A 30 -2.58 -16.74 -10.61
CA GLN A 30 -2.37 -16.88 -12.07
C GLN A 30 -1.46 -18.07 -12.42
N GLN A 31 -0.51 -18.41 -11.54
CA GLN A 31 0.39 -19.57 -11.68
C GLN A 31 -0.21 -20.89 -11.18
N GLY A 32 -1.42 -20.88 -10.61
CA GLY A 32 -2.14 -22.11 -10.23
C GLY A 32 -2.12 -22.42 -8.73
N HIS A 33 -1.62 -21.52 -7.90
CA HIS A 33 -1.51 -21.74 -6.45
C HIS A 33 -2.74 -21.23 -5.69
N ASP A 34 -2.98 -21.78 -4.50
CA ASP A 34 -4.03 -21.29 -3.59
C ASP A 34 -3.44 -20.30 -2.61
N VAL A 35 -3.98 -19.08 -2.58
CA VAL A 35 -3.44 -17.97 -1.79
C VAL A 35 -4.42 -17.55 -0.70
N VAL A 36 -3.91 -17.37 0.51
CA VAL A 36 -4.63 -16.80 1.64
C VAL A 36 -4.00 -15.47 2.01
N VAL A 37 -4.72 -14.37 1.82
CA VAL A 37 -4.29 -13.02 2.20
C VAL A 37 -4.88 -12.66 3.55
N LEU A 38 -4.04 -12.17 4.46
CA LEU A 38 -4.39 -11.79 5.83
C LEU A 38 -4.17 -10.27 5.99
N GLU A 39 -5.24 -9.50 6.21
CA GLU A 39 -5.19 -8.04 6.31
C GLU A 39 -5.87 -7.57 7.60
N TYR A 40 -5.15 -6.76 8.38
CA TYR A 40 -5.63 -6.30 9.68
C TYR A 40 -6.67 -5.18 9.56
N LEU A 41 -6.64 -4.42 8.46
CA LEU A 41 -7.63 -3.39 8.17
C LEU A 41 -8.93 -3.98 7.63
N GLU A 42 -10.02 -3.24 7.79
CA GLU A 42 -11.25 -3.48 7.06
C GLU A 42 -11.03 -3.25 5.55
N SER A 43 -11.81 -3.92 4.70
CA SER A 43 -11.79 -3.72 3.25
C SER A 43 -12.00 -2.25 2.88
N PRO A 44 -11.19 -1.67 1.97
CA PRO A 44 -11.38 -0.28 1.50
C PRO A 44 -12.73 -0.06 0.80
N ALA A 45 -13.39 -1.14 0.35
CA ALA A 45 -14.75 -1.06 -0.18
C ALA A 45 -15.80 -0.66 0.88
N ILE A 46 -15.50 -0.90 2.16
CA ILE A 46 -16.39 -0.57 3.30
C ILE A 46 -15.91 0.71 3.97
N ARG A 47 -14.64 0.79 4.36
CA ARG A 47 -14.08 1.94 5.09
C ARG A 47 -13.75 3.17 4.23
N GLY A 48 -13.82 3.05 2.91
CA GLY A 48 -13.39 4.07 1.95
C GLY A 48 -11.87 4.10 1.73
N THR A 49 -11.44 4.89 0.74
CA THR A 49 -10.06 4.94 0.26
C THR A 49 -9.25 6.13 0.78
N VAL A 50 -9.90 7.07 1.47
CA VAL A 50 -9.25 8.23 2.09
C VAL A 50 -9.40 8.15 3.60
N ASN A 51 -8.30 7.92 4.29
CA ASN A 51 -8.19 8.03 5.74
C ASN A 51 -7.37 9.27 6.09
N ARG A 52 -7.97 10.22 6.82
CA ARG A 52 -7.36 11.53 7.11
C ARG A 52 -6.02 11.47 7.84
N ASP A 53 -5.76 10.40 8.60
CA ASP A 53 -4.58 10.31 9.46
C ASP A 53 -3.39 9.61 8.80
N ARG A 54 -3.62 8.87 7.70
CA ARG A 54 -2.57 8.09 7.04
C ARG A 54 -2.56 8.12 5.52
N SER A 55 -3.65 8.55 4.87
CA SER A 55 -3.69 8.60 3.40
C SER A 55 -2.94 9.82 2.93
N TYR A 56 -2.03 9.60 2.00
CA TYR A 56 -1.27 10.63 1.29
C TYR A 56 -1.32 10.34 -0.20
N PRO A 57 -1.09 11.35 -1.06
CA PRO A 57 -0.93 11.16 -2.49
C PRO A 57 0.18 10.17 -2.81
N LEU A 58 -0.12 9.16 -3.60
CA LEU A 58 0.83 8.16 -4.05
C LEU A 58 0.78 8.05 -5.57
N ASP A 59 1.95 8.12 -6.19
CA ASP A 59 2.13 7.86 -7.61
C ASP A 59 2.68 6.46 -7.89
N VAL A 60 2.16 5.82 -8.92
CA VAL A 60 2.63 4.54 -9.46
C VAL A 60 3.24 4.80 -10.83
N THR A 61 4.55 4.68 -10.92
CA THR A 61 5.35 5.01 -12.11
C THR A 61 6.06 3.76 -12.64
N ALA A 62 7.09 3.91 -13.48
CA ALA A 62 7.73 2.84 -14.27
C ALA A 62 7.76 1.44 -13.62
N ARG A 63 8.35 1.30 -12.42
CA ARG A 63 8.47 -0.02 -11.76
C ARG A 63 7.13 -0.58 -11.30
N GLY A 64 6.30 0.26 -10.68
CA GLY A 64 4.97 -0.14 -10.23
C GLY A 64 4.04 -0.44 -11.40
N MET A 65 4.08 0.38 -12.45
CA MET A 65 3.34 0.17 -13.70
C MET A 65 3.75 -1.13 -14.38
N LYS A 66 5.04 -1.44 -14.43
CA LYS A 66 5.52 -2.73 -14.94
C LYS A 66 4.97 -3.88 -14.10
N ALA A 67 5.10 -3.82 -12.76
CA ALA A 67 4.62 -4.88 -11.88
C ALA A 67 3.11 -5.13 -12.02
N LEU A 68 2.31 -4.05 -12.10
CA LEU A 68 0.88 -4.15 -12.35
C LEU A 68 0.57 -4.66 -13.77
N GLY A 69 1.40 -4.33 -14.75
CA GLY A 69 1.31 -4.85 -16.12
C GLY A 69 1.57 -6.34 -16.21
N ASP A 70 2.58 -6.84 -15.50
CA ASP A 70 2.94 -8.27 -15.45
C ASP A 70 1.78 -9.13 -14.90
N ILE A 71 0.89 -8.55 -14.07
CA ILE A 71 -0.30 -9.22 -13.53
C ILE A 71 -1.62 -8.81 -14.23
N GLY A 72 -1.57 -8.05 -15.34
CA GLY A 72 -2.74 -7.68 -16.14
C GLY A 72 -3.69 -6.66 -15.48
N CYS A 73 -3.18 -5.80 -14.59
CA CYS A 73 -4.00 -4.89 -13.79
C CYS A 73 -4.11 -3.44 -14.35
N VAL A 74 -3.33 -3.08 -15.37
CA VAL A 74 -3.23 -1.68 -15.87
C VAL A 74 -3.86 -1.45 -17.25
N ASP A 75 -4.65 -2.41 -17.73
CA ASP A 75 -5.39 -2.28 -18.99
C ASP A 75 -6.28 -1.03 -18.98
N GLN A 76 -6.46 -0.42 -20.16
CA GLN A 76 -7.35 0.73 -20.31
C GLN A 76 -8.78 0.35 -19.90
N GLY A 77 -9.35 1.15 -19.00
CA GLY A 77 -10.66 0.86 -18.40
C GLY A 77 -10.66 -0.28 -17.38
N GLY A 78 -9.52 -0.89 -17.07
CA GLY A 78 -9.36 -1.93 -16.05
C GLY A 78 -9.66 -1.43 -14.63
N ALA A 79 -9.88 -2.36 -13.69
CA ALA A 79 -10.34 -2.03 -12.34
C ALA A 79 -9.42 -1.05 -11.59
N VAL A 80 -8.10 -1.22 -11.68
CA VAL A 80 -7.15 -0.29 -11.06
C VAL A 80 -7.22 1.10 -11.67
N ARG A 81 -7.30 1.22 -13.00
CA ARG A 81 -7.45 2.52 -13.68
C ARG A 81 -8.79 3.20 -13.39
N ARG A 82 -9.84 2.46 -13.06
CA ARG A 82 -11.12 3.06 -12.62
C ARG A 82 -11.08 3.60 -11.19
N CYS A 83 -10.16 3.11 -10.37
CA CYS A 83 -9.97 3.57 -9.00
C CYS A 83 -8.84 4.60 -8.87
N THR A 84 -8.14 4.96 -9.94
CA THR A 84 -6.99 5.88 -9.91
C THR A 84 -7.13 6.97 -10.98
N LEU A 85 -6.39 8.05 -10.82
CA LEU A 85 -6.24 9.09 -11.84
C LEU A 85 -4.99 8.81 -12.69
N PRO A 86 -4.96 9.20 -13.97
CA PRO A 86 -3.72 9.17 -14.74
C PRO A 86 -2.71 10.17 -14.16
N PHE A 87 -1.45 9.78 -14.02
CA PHE A 87 -0.38 10.62 -13.47
C PHE A 87 0.60 11.09 -14.56
N TYR A 88 0.84 12.40 -14.62
CA TYR A 88 1.54 13.05 -15.75
C TYR A 88 2.91 13.69 -15.42
N ASP A 89 3.32 13.72 -14.15
CA ASP A 89 4.43 14.59 -13.70
C ASP A 89 5.84 14.10 -14.09
N HIS A 90 5.98 12.88 -14.63
CA HIS A 90 7.26 12.32 -15.09
C HIS A 90 7.49 12.42 -16.61
N GLY A 91 6.76 13.28 -17.31
CA GLY A 91 7.04 13.67 -18.70
C GLY A 91 6.60 12.69 -19.81
N ASP A 92 6.19 11.46 -19.48
CA ASP A 92 5.52 10.56 -20.44
C ASP A 92 4.00 10.70 -20.33
N HIS A 93 3.43 11.54 -21.21
CA HIS A 93 1.99 11.72 -21.30
C HIS A 93 1.29 10.63 -22.13
N THR A 94 2.04 9.75 -22.80
CA THR A 94 1.47 8.70 -23.65
C THR A 94 1.09 7.45 -22.86
N ASN A 95 1.87 7.13 -21.82
CA ASN A 95 1.57 6.07 -20.87
C ASN A 95 1.63 6.62 -19.44
N PRO A 96 0.63 7.43 -19.04
CA PRO A 96 0.64 8.03 -17.72
C PRO A 96 0.64 6.93 -16.65
N GLY A 97 1.33 7.23 -15.56
CA GLY A 97 1.29 6.44 -14.33
C GLY A 97 -0.10 6.49 -13.70
N LEU A 98 -0.19 6.06 -12.45
CA LEU A 98 -1.41 6.16 -11.66
C LEU A 98 -1.18 7.09 -10.47
N LEU A 99 -2.22 7.84 -10.11
CA LEU A 99 -2.25 8.70 -8.93
C LEU A 99 -3.50 8.33 -8.11
N GLY A 100 -3.31 8.16 -6.81
CA GLY A 100 -4.37 7.92 -5.85
C GLY A 100 -3.80 7.71 -4.46
N THR A 101 -4.58 7.14 -3.55
CA THR A 101 -4.06 6.62 -2.28
C THR A 101 -3.62 5.16 -2.42
N ARG A 102 -2.95 4.65 -1.39
CA ARG A 102 -2.71 3.21 -1.25
C ARG A 102 -4.02 2.40 -1.36
N ASP A 103 -5.10 2.91 -0.76
CA ASP A 103 -6.37 2.19 -0.67
C ASP A 103 -7.17 2.24 -1.99
N ASP A 104 -6.99 3.29 -2.79
CA ASP A 104 -7.50 3.34 -4.16
C ASP A 104 -6.91 2.22 -5.02
N ILE A 105 -5.60 1.99 -4.90
CA ILE A 105 -4.92 0.89 -5.61
C ILE A 105 -5.42 -0.46 -5.11
N VAL A 106 -5.52 -0.65 -3.79
CA VAL A 106 -6.04 -1.90 -3.22
C VAL A 106 -7.48 -2.16 -3.66
N LEU A 107 -8.34 -1.13 -3.66
CA LEU A 107 -9.72 -1.25 -4.16
C LEU A 107 -9.75 -1.67 -5.64
N GLY A 108 -8.87 -1.08 -6.45
CA GLY A 108 -8.69 -1.47 -7.85
C GLY A 108 -8.26 -2.93 -8.02
N LEU A 109 -7.31 -3.39 -7.21
CA LEU A 109 -6.82 -4.78 -7.23
C LEU A 109 -7.89 -5.77 -6.76
N LEU A 110 -8.68 -5.41 -5.74
CA LEU A 110 -9.85 -6.21 -5.33
C LEU A 110 -10.86 -6.35 -6.47
N GLY A 111 -11.14 -5.25 -7.18
CA GLY A 111 -12.01 -5.27 -8.35
C GLY A 111 -11.46 -6.14 -9.49
N HIS A 112 -10.13 -6.18 -9.67
CA HIS A 112 -9.48 -7.06 -10.63
C HIS A 112 -9.62 -8.53 -10.23
N ILE A 113 -9.34 -8.88 -8.97
CA ILE A 113 -9.52 -10.24 -8.44
C ILE A 113 -10.95 -10.71 -8.64
N GLN A 114 -11.94 -9.90 -8.27
CA GLN A 114 -13.35 -10.24 -8.43
C GLN A 114 -13.73 -10.52 -9.90
N ALA A 115 -13.17 -9.75 -10.85
CA ALA A 115 -13.48 -9.89 -12.27
C ALA A 115 -12.74 -11.07 -12.95
N SER A 116 -11.55 -11.43 -12.46
CA SER A 116 -10.62 -12.29 -13.18
C SER A 116 -10.34 -13.63 -12.51
N GLN A 117 -10.61 -13.80 -11.21
CA GLN A 117 -10.22 -15.00 -10.47
C GLN A 117 -10.79 -16.31 -11.04
N SER A 118 -12.01 -16.29 -11.59
CA SER A 118 -12.61 -17.48 -12.22
C SER A 118 -11.87 -17.97 -13.48
N GLN A 119 -10.96 -17.16 -14.03
CA GLN A 119 -10.15 -17.47 -15.20
C GLN A 119 -8.75 -17.99 -14.81
N TRP A 120 -8.40 -17.93 -13.52
CA TRP A 120 -7.09 -18.37 -13.06
C TRP A 120 -7.13 -19.84 -12.62
N PRO A 121 -6.03 -20.59 -12.78
CA PRO A 121 -5.94 -21.97 -12.31
C PRO A 121 -5.87 -22.09 -10.78
N GLY A 122 -5.47 -21.02 -10.10
CA GLY A 122 -5.39 -20.93 -8.64
C GLY A 122 -6.58 -20.19 -8.03
N SER A 123 -6.49 -19.88 -6.74
CA SER A 123 -7.53 -19.15 -6.01
C SER A 123 -6.96 -18.15 -5.02
N ILE A 124 -7.73 -17.12 -4.69
CA ILE A 124 -7.40 -16.17 -3.63
C ILE A 124 -8.56 -16.13 -2.64
N THR A 125 -8.22 -16.24 -1.35
CA THR A 125 -9.12 -15.98 -0.23
C THR A 125 -8.52 -14.84 0.59
N ILE A 126 -9.33 -13.84 0.94
CA ILE A 126 -8.88 -12.65 1.67
C ILE A 126 -9.63 -12.56 2.99
N HIS A 127 -8.90 -12.49 4.10
CA HIS A 127 -9.44 -12.27 5.43
C HIS A 127 -9.06 -10.86 5.90
N PHE A 128 -10.04 -9.97 5.91
CA PHE A 128 -9.93 -8.63 6.50
C PHE A 128 -10.20 -8.68 8.01
N ASN A 129 -9.78 -7.64 8.73
CA ASN A 129 -9.85 -7.57 10.19
C ASN A 129 -9.12 -8.73 10.89
N VAL A 130 -8.02 -9.22 10.29
CA VAL A 130 -7.20 -10.31 10.83
C VAL A 130 -5.76 -9.85 10.93
N SER A 131 -5.28 -9.72 12.17
CA SER A 131 -3.89 -9.37 12.44
C SER A 131 -3.01 -10.61 12.43
N VAL A 132 -1.88 -10.58 11.72
CA VAL A 132 -0.84 -11.59 11.86
C VAL A 132 0.00 -11.28 13.10
N VAL A 133 0.13 -12.25 14.00
CA VAL A 133 0.87 -12.08 15.26
C VAL A 133 2.26 -12.73 15.24
N GLY A 134 2.55 -13.55 14.23
CA GLY A 134 3.85 -14.18 14.04
C GLY A 134 3.79 -15.37 13.10
N VAL A 135 4.95 -16.02 12.92
CA VAL A 135 5.10 -17.24 12.13
C VAL A 135 5.83 -18.30 12.92
N ASP A 136 5.58 -19.57 12.62
CA ASP A 136 6.41 -20.69 13.07
C ASP A 136 7.10 -21.29 11.84
N LEU A 137 8.43 -21.15 11.74
CA LEU A 137 9.17 -21.61 10.56
C LEU A 137 9.27 -23.14 10.49
N ALA A 138 9.22 -23.83 11.63
CA ALA A 138 9.33 -25.28 11.69
C ALA A 138 7.99 -25.94 11.28
N GLN A 139 6.88 -25.40 11.78
CA GLN A 139 5.53 -25.85 11.43
C GLN A 139 5.00 -25.23 10.14
N ARG A 140 5.65 -24.18 9.63
CA ARG A 140 5.24 -23.41 8.44
C ARG A 140 3.86 -22.79 8.57
N THR A 141 3.51 -22.32 9.75
CA THR A 141 2.19 -21.75 10.04
C THR A 141 2.29 -20.24 10.29
N VAL A 142 1.16 -19.56 10.11
CA VAL A 142 0.98 -18.14 10.46
C VAL A 142 -0.01 -18.08 11.62
N SER A 143 0.38 -17.40 12.70
CA SER A 143 -0.53 -17.16 13.82
C SER A 143 -1.31 -15.87 13.58
N THR A 144 -2.62 -15.87 13.85
CA THR A 144 -3.50 -14.71 13.63
C THR A 144 -4.45 -14.42 14.78
N ASP A 145 -4.90 -13.16 14.86
CA ASP A 145 -5.98 -12.69 15.75
C ASP A 145 -7.04 -11.89 14.96
N PRO A 146 -8.29 -12.39 14.86
CA PRO A 146 -8.74 -13.69 15.34
C PRO A 146 -8.07 -14.84 14.58
N SER A 147 -8.05 -16.05 15.17
CA SER A 147 -7.51 -17.25 14.51
C SER A 147 -8.39 -17.65 13.32
N VAL A 148 -7.82 -17.65 12.10
CA VAL A 148 -8.55 -18.01 10.87
C VAL A 148 -8.03 -19.28 10.19
N THR A 149 -6.80 -19.70 10.50
CA THR A 149 -6.22 -20.96 10.01
C THR A 149 -5.06 -21.38 10.89
N ASN A 150 -4.84 -22.69 11.02
CA ASN A 150 -3.66 -23.28 11.67
C ASN A 150 -2.92 -24.26 10.74
N ASP A 151 -3.32 -24.30 9.47
CA ASP A 151 -2.74 -25.23 8.52
C ASP A 151 -1.35 -24.74 8.07
N PRO A 152 -0.44 -25.67 7.74
CA PRO A 152 0.86 -25.31 7.19
C PRO A 152 0.73 -24.73 5.78
N PHE A 153 1.63 -23.81 5.45
CA PHE A 153 1.81 -23.22 4.14
C PHE A 153 3.12 -23.72 3.51
N ASP A 154 3.14 -23.83 2.19
CA ASP A 154 4.37 -24.12 1.45
C ASP A 154 5.28 -22.90 1.37
N LEU A 155 4.66 -21.72 1.33
CA LEU A 155 5.33 -20.41 1.27
C LEU A 155 4.53 -19.37 2.06
N ILE A 156 5.23 -18.50 2.78
CA ILE A 156 4.69 -17.35 3.50
C ILE A 156 5.35 -16.08 2.96
N CYS A 157 4.56 -15.19 2.38
CA CYS A 157 5.01 -13.90 1.86
C CYS A 157 4.74 -12.80 2.90
N ALA A 158 5.81 -12.22 3.47
CA ALA A 158 5.73 -11.07 4.36
C ALA A 158 5.56 -9.78 3.52
N CYS A 159 4.34 -9.26 3.46
CA CYS A 159 3.94 -8.04 2.74
C CYS A 159 3.25 -7.03 3.69
N ASP A 160 3.50 -7.15 5.00
CA ASP A 160 2.89 -6.40 6.10
C ASP A 160 3.61 -5.06 6.39
N GLY A 161 4.57 -4.70 5.52
CA GLY A 161 5.24 -3.41 5.48
C GLY A 161 6.21 -3.19 6.63
N LYS A 162 6.61 -1.92 6.85
CA LYS A 162 7.72 -1.57 7.73
C LYS A 162 7.68 -2.17 9.15
N ALA A 163 6.48 -2.33 9.72
CA ALA A 163 6.28 -2.92 11.04
C ALA A 163 6.01 -4.43 10.95
N SER A 164 6.63 -5.11 9.97
CA SER A 164 6.40 -6.51 9.65
C SER A 164 6.64 -7.41 10.86
N VAL A 165 5.55 -7.95 11.39
CA VAL A 165 5.58 -8.93 12.47
C VAL A 165 6.15 -10.25 11.96
N VAL A 166 5.88 -10.58 10.69
CA VAL A 166 6.41 -11.80 10.06
C VAL A 166 7.94 -11.74 9.94
N ARG A 167 8.50 -10.62 9.47
CA ARG A 167 9.95 -10.42 9.38
C ARG A 167 10.61 -10.59 10.74
N ASP A 168 10.09 -9.89 11.75
CA ASP A 168 10.68 -9.86 13.09
C ASP A 168 10.58 -11.24 13.76
N SER A 169 9.44 -11.93 13.62
CA SER A 169 9.23 -13.30 14.12
C SER A 169 10.11 -14.33 13.40
N ALA A 170 10.31 -14.20 12.09
CA ALA A 170 11.18 -15.09 11.31
C ALA A 170 12.66 -14.90 11.67
N ALA A 171 13.11 -13.66 11.86
CA ALA A 171 14.49 -13.34 12.24
C ALA A 171 14.89 -13.94 13.61
N GLN A 172 13.94 -14.05 14.55
CA GLN A 172 14.15 -14.70 15.84
C GLN A 172 14.40 -16.22 15.72
N GLN A 173 13.85 -16.85 14.69
CA GLN A 173 13.90 -18.31 14.49
C GLN A 173 14.95 -18.75 13.48
N PHE A 174 15.42 -17.83 12.63
CA PHE A 174 16.36 -18.12 11.56
C PHE A 174 17.66 -17.32 11.74
N PRO A 175 18.71 -17.89 12.37
CA PRO A 175 19.95 -17.17 12.66
C PRO A 175 20.65 -16.54 11.45
N GLY A 176 20.37 -17.04 10.24
CA GLY A 176 20.90 -16.49 8.99
C GLY A 176 20.16 -15.25 8.46
N LEU A 177 19.05 -14.84 9.08
CA LEU A 177 18.28 -13.65 8.73
C LEU A 177 18.58 -12.55 9.75
N VAL A 178 19.60 -11.77 9.45
CA VAL A 178 19.90 -10.52 10.15
C VAL A 178 19.08 -9.40 9.52
N VAL A 179 18.32 -8.68 10.36
CA VAL A 179 17.52 -7.51 9.98
C VAL A 179 18.13 -6.28 10.65
N THR A 180 18.47 -5.27 9.85
CA THR A 180 19.05 -4.01 10.34
C THR A 180 18.11 -2.85 9.99
N PRO A 181 17.57 -2.12 10.98
CA PRO A 181 16.81 -0.90 10.70
C PRO A 181 17.74 0.16 10.10
N ARG A 182 17.26 0.89 9.09
CA ARG A 182 17.91 2.12 8.62
C ARG A 182 17.24 3.31 9.26
N GLU A 183 18.00 4.02 10.08
CA GLU A 183 17.67 5.34 10.59
C GLU A 183 18.23 6.38 9.59
N ASP A 184 17.63 6.48 8.40
CA ASP A 184 17.90 7.62 7.53
C ASP A 184 17.29 8.89 8.17
N GLU A 185 17.73 10.10 7.82
CA GLU A 185 17.12 11.35 8.30
C GLU A 185 15.63 11.37 7.94
N ILE A 186 14.80 10.98 8.91
CA ILE A 186 13.37 10.74 8.69
C ILE A 186 12.69 12.10 8.56
N MET A 187 12.31 12.47 7.34
CA MET A 187 11.38 13.58 7.11
C MET A 187 10.00 13.18 7.66
N LEU A 188 9.68 13.58 8.89
CA LEU A 188 8.34 13.35 9.45
C LEU A 188 7.30 14.12 8.61
N TYR A 189 6.05 13.67 8.61
CA TYR A 189 4.98 14.40 7.93
C TYR A 189 3.64 14.30 8.65
N LYS A 190 2.78 15.29 8.40
CA LYS A 190 1.34 15.21 8.68
C LYS A 190 0.56 15.34 7.38
N THR A 191 -0.53 14.60 7.29
CA THR A 191 -1.48 14.69 6.18
C THR A 191 -2.53 15.74 6.50
N PHE A 192 -3.16 16.30 5.47
CA PHE A 192 -4.34 17.14 5.62
C PHE A 192 -5.23 17.04 4.40
N ASN A 193 -6.49 17.39 4.58
CA ASN A 193 -7.48 17.34 3.53
C ASN A 193 -7.80 18.74 3.00
N LEU A 194 -8.06 18.82 1.71
CA LEU A 194 -8.57 20.00 1.04
C LEU A 194 -10.05 19.74 0.69
N ASP A 195 -10.89 19.70 1.73
CA ASP A 195 -12.29 19.25 1.66
C ASP A 195 -13.16 20.12 0.73
N ARG A 196 -12.77 21.37 0.48
CA ARG A 196 -13.48 22.29 -0.41
C ARG A 196 -12.89 22.32 -1.82
N CYS A 197 -11.90 21.49 -2.12
CA CYS A 197 -11.40 21.33 -3.48
C CYS A 197 -12.39 20.49 -4.28
N GLU A 198 -13.08 21.13 -5.22
CA GLU A 198 -14.00 20.48 -6.15
C GLU A 198 -13.27 20.01 -7.41
N SER A 199 -13.92 19.13 -8.18
CA SER A 199 -13.33 18.55 -9.41
C SER A 199 -13.12 19.56 -10.54
N ALA A 200 -13.74 20.73 -10.49
CA ALA A 200 -13.61 21.79 -11.50
C ALA A 200 -12.50 22.80 -11.17
N ASP A 201 -11.88 22.75 -9.99
CA ASP A 201 -10.87 23.72 -9.59
C ASP A 201 -9.58 23.58 -10.41
N ASN A 202 -9.08 24.69 -10.93
CA ASN A 202 -7.87 24.73 -11.76
C ASN A 202 -6.56 24.76 -10.96
N ASP A 203 -6.61 25.10 -9.68
CA ASP A 203 -5.39 25.23 -8.85
C ASP A 203 -4.78 23.87 -8.52
N ILE A 204 -5.60 22.81 -8.49
CA ILE A 204 -5.16 21.43 -8.23
C ILE A 204 -5.66 20.51 -9.34
N PRO A 205 -5.03 20.55 -10.54
CA PRO A 205 -5.46 19.71 -11.64
C PRO A 205 -5.33 18.21 -11.32
N SER A 206 -6.29 17.43 -11.82
CA SER A 206 -6.26 15.97 -11.72
C SER A 206 -5.01 15.41 -12.40
N GLY A 207 -4.35 14.44 -11.76
CA GLY A 207 -3.21 13.74 -12.35
C GLY A 207 -1.85 14.40 -12.16
N TRP A 208 -1.77 15.40 -11.27
CA TRP A 208 -0.55 16.12 -10.94
C TRP A 208 -0.27 16.05 -9.43
N LEU A 209 1.02 15.99 -9.10
CA LEU A 209 1.54 16.24 -7.77
C LEU A 209 2.04 17.70 -7.76
N ILE A 210 1.50 18.50 -6.87
CA ILE A 210 1.81 19.93 -6.80
C ILE A 210 2.71 20.16 -5.62
N HIS A 211 3.93 20.60 -5.88
CA HIS A 211 4.86 21.04 -4.85
C HIS A 211 4.78 22.56 -4.71
N GLU A 212 4.36 23.05 -3.54
CA GLU A 212 4.40 24.47 -3.25
C GLU A 212 4.72 24.73 -1.78
N GLY A 213 5.76 25.54 -1.56
CA GLY A 213 6.35 25.70 -0.24
C GLY A 213 6.88 24.35 0.26
N PRO A 214 6.65 23.99 1.53
CA PRO A 214 7.04 22.68 2.05
C PRO A 214 6.05 21.56 1.67
N CYS A 215 4.86 21.89 1.17
CA CYS A 215 3.77 20.93 1.03
C CYS A 215 3.72 20.28 -0.36
N LEU A 216 3.18 19.06 -0.39
CA LEU A 216 2.75 18.37 -1.59
C LEU A 216 1.23 18.24 -1.59
N PHE A 217 0.58 18.45 -2.73
CA PHE A 217 -0.86 18.36 -2.91
C PHE A 217 -1.22 17.49 -4.10
N ALA A 218 -2.36 16.80 -4.03
CA ALA A 218 -2.89 16.08 -5.18
C ALA A 218 -4.40 15.86 -5.06
N ARG A 219 -5.09 15.87 -6.20
CA ARG A 219 -6.50 15.47 -6.26
C ARG A 219 -6.63 13.95 -6.19
N MET A 220 -7.63 13.47 -5.47
CA MET A 220 -7.87 12.03 -5.28
C MET A 220 -9.00 11.51 -6.20
N PRO A 221 -8.96 10.22 -6.60
CA PRO A 221 -10.00 9.59 -7.42
C PRO A 221 -11.40 9.64 -6.80
N SER A 222 -11.49 9.50 -5.47
CA SER A 222 -12.74 9.55 -4.70
C SER A 222 -13.37 10.95 -4.61
N GLY A 223 -12.72 11.98 -5.17
CA GLY A 223 -13.08 13.38 -4.99
C GLY A 223 -12.26 14.05 -3.87
N GLY A 224 -12.23 15.39 -3.89
CA GLY A 224 -11.40 16.20 -3.01
C GLY A 224 -9.90 16.14 -3.34
N ALA A 225 -9.09 16.78 -2.51
CA ALA A 225 -7.64 16.69 -2.59
C ALA A 225 -7.02 16.39 -1.21
N LEU A 226 -5.84 15.80 -1.24
CA LEU A 226 -5.01 15.52 -0.08
C LEU A 226 -3.72 16.31 -0.18
N GLY A 227 -3.21 16.71 0.97
CA GLY A 227 -1.89 17.26 1.11
C GLY A 227 -1.05 16.53 2.14
N LEU A 228 0.26 16.62 1.98
CA LEU A 228 1.21 16.30 3.03
C LEU A 228 2.10 17.50 3.29
N CYS A 229 2.46 17.68 4.56
CA CYS A 229 3.42 18.68 4.97
C CYS A 229 4.52 18.00 5.79
N PRO A 230 5.80 18.29 5.49
CA PRO A 230 6.91 17.83 6.30
C PRO A 230 6.90 18.56 7.64
N VAL A 231 7.19 17.82 8.69
CA VAL A 231 7.40 18.33 10.04
C VAL A 231 8.75 17.84 10.56
N TRP A 232 9.31 18.54 11.54
CA TRP A 232 10.67 18.25 12.04
C TRP A 232 10.68 17.74 13.48
N ASP A 233 9.54 17.79 14.16
CA ASP A 233 9.37 17.36 15.54
C ASP A 233 8.18 16.39 15.64
N PRO A 234 8.32 15.21 16.26
CA PRO A 234 7.19 14.31 16.50
C PRO A 234 6.10 14.92 17.39
N THR A 235 6.40 16.00 18.10
CA THR A 235 5.48 16.79 18.92
C THR A 235 5.04 18.08 18.24
N ASP A 236 5.30 18.25 16.94
CA ASP A 236 5.00 19.47 16.21
C ASP A 236 3.52 19.88 16.37
N ALA A 237 3.32 21.04 16.97
CA ALA A 237 2.04 21.69 17.20
C ALA A 237 1.86 22.94 16.32
N THR A 238 2.70 23.11 15.29
CA THR A 238 2.62 24.23 14.37
C THR A 238 1.28 24.20 13.62
N PRO A 239 0.50 25.31 13.59
CA PRO A 239 -0.75 25.36 12.87
C PRO A 239 -0.58 25.16 11.37
N LEU A 240 -1.55 24.50 10.73
CA LEU A 240 -1.54 24.14 9.31
C LEU A 240 -1.26 25.35 8.39
N ARG A 241 -1.84 26.52 8.72
CA ARG A 241 -1.63 27.79 8.00
C ARG A 241 -0.18 28.29 7.93
N SER A 242 0.70 27.75 8.77
CA SER A 242 2.12 28.07 8.75
C SER A 242 2.87 27.28 7.69
N TYR A 243 2.30 26.16 7.24
CA TYR A 243 2.85 25.28 6.22
C TYR A 243 2.22 25.52 4.85
N VAL A 244 0.89 25.65 4.82
CA VAL A 244 0.12 25.68 3.57
C VAL A 244 0.09 27.08 2.97
N PRO A 245 0.45 27.24 1.68
CA PRO A 245 0.34 28.52 0.98
C PRO A 245 -1.07 29.14 1.09
N PRO A 246 -1.19 30.47 1.27
CA PRO A 246 -2.48 31.13 1.50
C PRO A 246 -3.56 30.82 0.45
N ARG A 247 -3.16 30.61 -0.82
CA ARG A 247 -4.11 30.26 -1.89
C ARG A 247 -4.83 28.94 -1.67
N PHE A 248 -4.16 27.96 -1.05
CA PHE A 248 -4.76 26.65 -0.76
C PHE A 248 -5.53 26.60 0.55
N MET A 249 -5.33 27.58 1.44
CA MET A 249 -6.11 27.67 2.69
C MET A 249 -7.61 27.87 2.44
N SER A 250 -8.00 28.42 1.29
CA SER A 250 -9.41 28.52 0.88
C SER A 250 -10.09 27.15 0.73
N TYR A 251 -9.32 26.13 0.37
CA TYR A 251 -9.80 24.76 0.17
C TYR A 251 -9.90 23.95 1.48
N ILE A 252 -9.38 24.47 2.58
CA ILE A 252 -9.32 23.80 3.88
C ILE A 252 -10.48 24.29 4.76
N THR A 253 -11.15 23.36 5.43
CA THR A 253 -12.22 23.69 6.37
C THR A 253 -11.64 24.09 7.73
N PRO A 254 -12.31 24.96 8.51
CA PRO A 254 -11.89 25.26 9.88
C PRO A 254 -11.76 24.00 10.75
N GLU A 255 -12.63 23.01 10.53
CA GLU A 255 -12.61 21.73 11.23
C GLU A 255 -11.33 20.94 10.94
N GLU A 256 -10.91 20.89 9.67
CA GLU A 256 -9.68 20.23 9.26
C GLU A 256 -8.43 20.96 9.77
N GLU A 257 -8.43 22.30 9.76
CA GLU A 257 -7.35 23.09 10.34
C GLU A 257 -7.20 22.82 11.85
N ALA A 258 -8.31 22.71 12.58
CA ALA A 258 -8.29 22.35 14.00
C ALA A 258 -7.82 20.90 14.22
N ALA A 259 -8.30 19.96 13.41
CA ALA A 259 -7.94 18.54 13.51
C ALA A 259 -6.45 18.29 13.23
N PHE A 260 -5.84 19.07 12.34
CA PHE A 260 -4.43 18.96 11.99
C PHE A 260 -3.49 19.09 13.20
N LEU A 261 -3.82 19.95 14.16
CA LEU A 261 -3.01 20.17 15.37
C LEU A 261 -2.85 18.89 16.19
N THR A 262 -3.92 18.09 16.29
CA THR A 262 -3.93 16.83 17.06
C THR A 262 -3.65 15.60 16.19
N ARG A 263 -3.45 15.78 14.87
CA ARG A 263 -3.19 14.67 13.96
C ARG A 263 -1.83 14.02 14.25
N PRO A 264 -1.74 12.68 14.25
CA PRO A 264 -0.48 11.99 14.45
C PRO A 264 0.58 12.42 13.45
N VAL A 265 1.80 12.62 13.94
CA VAL A 265 2.98 12.77 13.09
C VAL A 265 3.35 11.40 12.53
N ASN A 266 3.31 11.28 11.22
CA ASN A 266 3.70 10.08 10.51
C ASN A 266 5.20 10.09 10.25
N ARG A 267 5.81 8.90 10.35
CA ARG A 267 7.17 8.65 9.89
C ARG A 267 7.09 8.01 8.51
N PRO A 268 7.69 8.58 7.45
CA PRO A 268 7.92 7.82 6.23
C PRO A 268 8.73 6.59 6.61
N SER A 269 8.61 5.54 5.80
CA SER A 269 9.20 4.24 6.05
C SER A 269 10.64 4.37 6.57
N VAL A 270 10.90 3.88 7.78
CA VAL A 270 12.25 3.43 8.12
C VAL A 270 12.46 2.19 7.26
N GLY A 271 13.42 2.25 6.35
CA GLY A 271 13.79 1.10 5.56
C GLY A 271 14.46 0.05 6.44
N PHE A 272 14.48 -1.18 5.98
CA PHE A 272 15.25 -2.24 6.62
C PHE A 272 16.21 -2.83 5.60
N VAL A 273 17.37 -3.27 6.07
CA VAL A 273 18.25 -4.14 5.30
C VAL A 273 18.18 -5.52 5.93
N ALA A 274 17.59 -6.45 5.18
CA ALA A 274 17.71 -7.86 5.48
C ALA A 274 18.96 -8.43 4.79
N SER A 275 19.76 -9.19 5.52
CA SER A 275 20.91 -9.93 4.97
C SER A 275 20.53 -10.93 3.87
N ARG A 276 19.25 -11.28 3.78
CA ARG A 276 18.65 -12.13 2.73
C ARG A 276 17.15 -11.87 2.65
N LEU A 277 16.55 -12.23 1.53
CA LEU A 277 15.10 -12.08 1.30
C LEU A 277 14.28 -13.30 1.74
N THR A 278 14.91 -14.37 2.23
CA THR A 278 14.22 -15.61 2.60
C THR A 278 14.69 -16.17 3.94
N ALA A 279 13.78 -16.81 4.67
CA ALA A 279 14.04 -17.52 5.92
C ALA A 279 13.13 -18.75 6.01
N GLY A 280 13.66 -19.93 5.70
CA GLY A 280 12.86 -21.16 5.63
C GLY A 280 11.77 -21.05 4.56
N CYS A 281 10.50 -21.14 4.99
CA CYS A 281 9.33 -20.96 4.12
C CYS A 281 8.87 -19.49 3.97
N VAL A 282 9.56 -18.54 4.60
CA VAL A 282 9.22 -17.11 4.51
C VAL A 282 10.02 -16.42 3.41
N VAL A 283 9.35 -15.56 2.64
CA VAL A 283 9.97 -14.58 1.74
C VAL A 283 9.54 -13.17 2.15
N LEU A 284 10.50 -12.24 2.20
CA LEU A 284 10.28 -10.83 2.53
C LEU A 284 10.02 -10.04 1.25
N ILE A 285 8.87 -9.36 1.16
CA ILE A 285 8.45 -8.61 -0.02
C ILE A 285 8.07 -7.19 0.36
N GLY A 286 8.90 -6.24 -0.09
CA GLY A 286 8.64 -4.81 0.09
C GLY A 286 8.77 -4.36 1.54
N ASP A 287 10.00 -4.01 1.90
CA ASP A 287 10.33 -3.11 3.01
C ASP A 287 11.10 -1.90 2.45
#